data_AF-A0A529Z733-F1
#
_entry.id   AF-A0A529Z733-F1
#
_cell.length_a   1.000
_cell.length_b   1.000
_cell.length_c   1.000
_cell.angle_alpha   90.00
_cell.angle_beta   90.00
_cell.angle_gamma   90.00
#
_symmetry.space_group_name_H-M   'P 1'
#
loop_
_entity.id
_entity.type
_entity.pdbx_description
1 polymer ?
#
loop_
_entity_poly.entity_id
_entity_poly.type
_entity_poly.pdbx_seq_one_letter_code
_entity_poly.pdbx_strand_id
1 'polypeptide(L)'
;MVSQARKSELLFSGSDWNFAKLSSVYDEIEALGTEELGLDIYPVQMEVISSEQMLDAYSSVGMPLMYRHWSFGKRFLYDEFLYRKGARGLAYELVINSNPCIVYLMEENTMALQALVTAHAALGHNHFFKNNHLFRQWTDAGGILSYLDFAKGYIARCEERHGLAAVEAILDSAHALMEQGVFRYHRPPKLSSEQQREGLRERLEYEERSFNDLWRTLPPSQGKSKPEAGEEILAERKKSLKLPEENLLYFLEKNSLVLEPWQREIVRIVRVIAQYFYPQRQTQVMNEGCATFVHYTIMNTLFDRGRISEGAMLEILRNHSNVVFQPTY
;
A
#
# COMPACT_ATOMS: atom_id res chain seq x y z
N MET A 1 12.87 -44.96 -28.98
CA MET A 1 11.54 -44.75 -28.39
C MET A 1 11.29 -43.27 -28.36
N VAL A 2 10.53 -42.76 -29.34
CA VAL A 2 10.14 -41.35 -29.40
C VAL A 2 9.04 -41.16 -28.35
N SER A 3 9.35 -40.38 -27.32
CA SER A 3 8.38 -39.92 -26.33
C SER A 3 7.19 -39.30 -27.07
N GLN A 4 6.00 -39.90 -26.93
CA GLN A 4 4.76 -39.27 -27.34
C GLN A 4 4.59 -38.02 -26.47
N ALA A 5 4.97 -36.86 -27.00
CA ALA A 5 4.58 -35.59 -26.45
C ALA A 5 3.05 -35.57 -26.35
N ARG A 6 2.51 -35.49 -25.13
CA ARG A 6 1.11 -35.12 -24.91
C ARG A 6 0.86 -33.89 -25.77
N LYS A 7 -0.13 -33.92 -26.66
CA LYS A 7 -0.64 -32.69 -27.28
C LYS A 7 -1.07 -31.77 -26.15
N SER A 8 -0.23 -30.79 -25.83
CA SER A 8 -0.55 -29.76 -24.85
C SER A 8 -1.76 -29.01 -25.37
N GLU A 9 -2.88 -29.12 -24.66
CA GLU A 9 -4.05 -28.30 -24.93
C GLU A 9 -3.73 -26.85 -24.55
N LEU A 10 -4.12 -25.90 -25.39
CA LEU A 10 -3.92 -24.48 -25.10
C LEU A 10 -4.78 -24.09 -23.90
N LEU A 11 -4.22 -23.27 -23.00
CA LEU A 11 -4.95 -22.73 -21.85
C LEU A 11 -6.12 -21.82 -22.27
N PHE A 12 -5.93 -21.09 -23.36
CA PHE A 12 -6.94 -20.24 -23.95
C PHE A 12 -6.70 -20.05 -25.44
N SER A 13 -7.79 -19.76 -26.15
CA SER A 13 -7.81 -19.33 -27.54
C SER A 13 -8.61 -18.04 -27.67
N GLY A 14 -8.11 -17.10 -28.46
CA GLY A 14 -8.72 -15.78 -28.65
C GLY A 14 -8.43 -14.77 -27.53
N SER A 15 -9.04 -13.58 -27.65
CA SER A 15 -8.94 -12.47 -26.71
C SER A 15 -9.87 -12.59 -25.51
N ASP A 16 -10.96 -13.34 -25.63
CA ASP A 16 -12.05 -13.33 -24.66
C ASP A 16 -11.72 -14.17 -23.42
N TRP A 17 -11.96 -13.57 -22.25
CA TRP A 17 -11.76 -14.21 -20.95
C TRP A 17 -13.08 -14.46 -20.23
N ASN A 18 -13.07 -15.38 -19.27
CA ASN A 18 -14.13 -15.55 -18.27
C ASN A 18 -13.48 -16.05 -16.96
N PHE A 19 -14.21 -16.03 -15.84
CA PHE A 19 -13.66 -16.42 -14.54
C PHE A 19 -13.07 -17.83 -14.52
N ALA A 20 -13.68 -18.79 -15.23
CA ALA A 20 -13.16 -20.17 -15.29
C ALA A 20 -11.83 -20.25 -16.04
N LYS A 21 -11.70 -19.56 -17.19
CA LYS A 21 -10.44 -19.46 -17.93
C LYS A 21 -9.36 -18.76 -17.12
N LEU A 22 -9.71 -17.65 -16.47
CA LEU A 22 -8.79 -16.89 -15.63
C LEU A 22 -8.27 -17.73 -14.46
N SER A 23 -9.15 -18.46 -13.78
CA SER A 23 -8.77 -19.38 -12.69
C SER A 23 -7.83 -20.48 -13.20
N SER A 24 -8.17 -21.13 -14.31
CA SER A 24 -7.34 -22.19 -14.90
C SER A 24 -5.94 -21.68 -15.29
N VAL A 25 -5.88 -20.48 -15.87
CA VAL A 25 -4.61 -19.83 -16.22
C VAL A 25 -3.81 -19.44 -14.98
N TYR A 26 -4.48 -18.94 -13.94
CA TYR A 26 -3.85 -18.64 -12.66
C TYR A 26 -3.22 -19.89 -12.05
N ASP A 27 -3.94 -21.01 -11.99
CA ASP A 27 -3.45 -22.26 -11.38
C ASP A 27 -2.16 -22.74 -12.05
N GLU A 28 -2.09 -22.63 -13.38
CA GLU A 28 -0.90 -23.03 -14.15
C GLU A 28 0.26 -22.04 -13.99
N ILE A 29 -0.04 -20.74 -13.93
CA ILE A 29 0.94 -19.70 -13.65
C ILE A 29 1.51 -19.87 -12.23
N GLU A 30 0.65 -20.11 -11.24
CA GLU A 30 1.01 -20.34 -9.84
C GLU A 30 1.85 -21.61 -9.69
N ALA A 31 1.48 -22.70 -10.35
CA ALA A 31 2.26 -23.94 -10.36
C ALA A 31 3.68 -23.70 -10.91
N LEU A 32 3.80 -23.03 -12.06
CA LEU A 32 5.12 -22.68 -12.62
C LEU A 32 5.93 -21.78 -11.67
N GLY A 33 5.28 -20.76 -11.09
CA GLY A 33 5.92 -19.83 -10.17
C GLY A 33 6.43 -20.50 -8.90
N THR A 34 5.65 -21.39 -8.31
CA THR A 34 5.98 -22.04 -7.02
C THR A 34 6.89 -23.25 -7.21
N GLU A 35 6.62 -24.11 -8.19
CA GLU A 35 7.36 -25.37 -8.39
C GLU A 35 8.70 -25.16 -9.11
N GLU A 36 8.78 -24.24 -10.06
CA GLU A 36 9.98 -24.08 -10.91
C GLU A 36 10.82 -22.86 -10.53
N LEU A 37 10.17 -21.74 -10.23
CA LEU A 37 10.85 -20.53 -9.80
C LEU A 37 11.04 -20.45 -8.28
N GLY A 38 10.38 -21.32 -7.51
CA GLY A 38 10.48 -21.34 -6.04
C GLY A 38 9.95 -20.07 -5.40
N LEU A 39 8.96 -19.40 -6.01
CA LEU A 39 8.41 -18.15 -5.51
C LEU A 39 7.61 -18.38 -4.23
N ASP A 40 8.00 -17.67 -3.17
CA ASP A 40 7.22 -17.58 -1.94
C ASP A 40 6.27 -16.37 -1.99
N ILE A 41 4.95 -16.60 -2.00
CA ILE A 41 3.91 -15.58 -2.19
C ILE A 41 2.86 -15.60 -1.07
N TYR A 42 2.15 -14.50 -0.83
CA TYR A 42 0.92 -14.51 -0.04
C TYR A 42 -0.23 -15.12 -0.85
N PRO A 43 -1.26 -15.69 -0.22
CA PRO A 43 -2.48 -16.09 -0.92
C PRO A 43 -3.03 -14.93 -1.75
N VAL A 44 -3.42 -15.20 -2.99
CA VAL A 44 -3.87 -14.16 -3.93
C VAL A 44 -5.39 -14.06 -3.91
N GLN A 45 -5.89 -12.83 -3.88
CA GLN A 45 -7.28 -12.49 -4.13
C GLN A 45 -7.35 -11.62 -5.39
N MET A 46 -7.82 -12.20 -6.50
CA MET A 46 -8.00 -11.46 -7.76
C MET A 46 -9.38 -10.83 -7.82
N GLU A 47 -9.43 -9.53 -8.14
CA GLU A 47 -10.67 -8.77 -8.33
C GLU A 47 -10.65 -8.12 -9.71
N VAL A 48 -11.69 -8.36 -10.51
CA VAL A 48 -11.84 -7.68 -11.81
C VAL A 48 -12.61 -6.39 -11.60
N ILE A 49 -12.05 -5.28 -12.06
CA ILE A 49 -12.59 -3.93 -11.87
C ILE A 49 -12.70 -3.17 -13.20
N SER A 50 -13.61 -2.22 -13.25
CA SER A 50 -13.76 -1.32 -14.39
C SER A 50 -12.69 -0.22 -14.41
N SER A 51 -12.53 0.43 -15.56
CA SER A 51 -11.66 1.62 -15.70
C SER A 51 -11.93 2.72 -14.66
N GLU A 52 -13.19 2.95 -14.28
CA GLU A 52 -13.57 3.97 -13.29
C GLU A 52 -13.12 3.57 -11.88
N GLN A 53 -13.33 2.30 -11.52
CA GLN A 53 -12.89 1.76 -10.24
C GLN A 53 -11.37 1.77 -10.12
N MET A 54 -10.65 1.52 -11.22
CA MET A 54 -9.19 1.62 -11.22
C MET A 54 -8.72 3.06 -10.99
N LEU A 55 -9.35 4.06 -11.64
CA LEU A 55 -9.04 5.47 -11.40
C LEU A 55 -9.30 5.89 -9.94
N ASP A 56 -10.39 5.41 -9.35
CA ASP A 56 -10.70 5.66 -7.93
C ASP A 56 -9.63 5.03 -7.02
N ALA A 57 -9.24 3.79 -7.31
CA ALA A 57 -8.17 3.11 -6.60
C ALA A 57 -6.83 3.88 -6.73
N TYR A 58 -6.47 4.39 -7.92
CA TYR A 58 -5.25 5.20 -8.10
C TYR A 58 -5.25 6.47 -7.25
N SER A 59 -6.40 7.13 -7.16
CA SER A 59 -6.54 8.38 -6.44
C SER A 59 -6.29 8.21 -4.93
N SER A 60 -6.64 7.03 -4.41
CA SER A 60 -6.48 6.62 -3.01
C SER A 60 -5.18 5.84 -2.75
N VAL A 61 -4.20 5.89 -3.66
CA VAL A 61 -2.91 5.17 -3.57
C VAL A 61 -3.10 3.64 -3.54
N GLY A 62 -4.18 3.17 -4.15
CA GLY A 62 -4.52 1.77 -4.34
C GLY A 62 -5.12 1.08 -3.13
N MET A 63 -5.54 1.81 -2.10
CA MET A 63 -6.00 1.22 -0.84
C MET A 63 -7.53 1.22 -0.71
N PRO A 64 -8.15 0.03 -0.53
CA PRO A 64 -9.56 -0.03 -0.19
C PRO A 64 -9.74 0.61 1.19
N LEU A 65 -10.82 1.38 1.34
CA LEU A 65 -11.20 1.98 2.62
C LEU A 65 -10.30 3.13 3.12
N MET A 66 -9.61 3.84 2.23
CA MET A 66 -8.99 5.12 2.63
C MET A 66 -10.02 6.12 3.16
N TYR A 67 -9.60 6.94 4.13
CA TYR A 67 -10.41 8.06 4.59
C TYR A 67 -10.53 9.13 3.50
N ARG A 68 -11.53 10.00 3.66
CA ARG A 68 -11.80 11.06 2.70
C ARG A 68 -10.81 12.20 2.91
N HIS A 69 -10.22 12.64 1.82
CA HIS A 69 -9.36 13.82 1.80
C HIS A 69 -9.42 14.46 0.40
N TRP A 70 -9.50 15.79 0.33
CA TRP A 70 -9.70 16.50 -0.93
C TRP A 70 -8.54 16.29 -1.91
N SER A 71 -7.32 16.04 -1.42
CA SER A 71 -6.16 15.80 -2.29
C SER A 71 -6.32 14.55 -3.15
N PHE A 72 -7.01 13.51 -2.65
CA PHE A 72 -7.32 12.31 -3.42
C PHE A 72 -8.28 12.63 -4.56
N GLY A 73 -9.35 13.41 -4.29
CA GLY A 73 -10.27 13.87 -5.34
C GLY A 73 -9.61 14.75 -6.38
N LYS A 74 -8.69 15.64 -5.97
CA LYS A 74 -7.88 16.43 -6.93
C LYS A 74 -7.02 15.53 -7.82
N ARG A 75 -6.42 14.48 -7.24
CA ARG A 75 -5.61 13.51 -7.98
C ARG A 75 -6.45 12.68 -8.95
N PHE A 76 -7.63 12.23 -8.50
CA PHE A 76 -8.60 11.55 -9.35
C PHE A 76 -8.92 12.36 -10.61
N LEU A 77 -9.33 13.62 -10.45
CA LEU A 77 -9.68 14.49 -11.59
C LEU A 77 -8.49 14.69 -12.54
N TYR A 78 -7.28 14.76 -12.00
CA TYR A 78 -6.07 14.89 -12.81
C TYR A 78 -5.78 13.61 -13.62
N ASP A 79 -5.80 12.45 -12.97
CA ASP A 79 -5.54 11.17 -13.62
C ASP A 79 -6.66 10.80 -14.62
N GLU A 80 -7.92 11.06 -14.29
CA GLU A 80 -9.07 10.92 -15.20
C GLU A 80 -8.93 11.81 -16.43
N PHE A 81 -8.56 13.08 -16.24
CA PHE A 81 -8.36 14.00 -17.37
C PHE A 81 -7.26 13.52 -18.32
N LEU A 82 -6.12 13.06 -17.77
CA LEU A 82 -5.02 12.52 -18.58
C LEU A 82 -5.43 11.25 -19.33
N TYR A 83 -6.21 10.38 -18.69
CA TYR A 83 -6.73 9.18 -19.33
C TYR A 83 -7.70 9.50 -20.46
N ARG A 84 -8.69 10.36 -20.23
CA ARG A 84 -9.65 10.79 -21.27
C ARG A 84 -8.98 11.47 -22.45
N LYS A 85 -7.86 12.16 -22.23
CA LYS A 85 -7.07 12.81 -23.28
C LYS A 85 -6.13 11.84 -24.03
N GLY A 86 -6.06 10.58 -23.63
CA GLY A 86 -5.13 9.59 -24.17
C GLY A 86 -3.66 9.94 -23.89
N ALA A 87 -3.40 10.89 -22.99
CA ALA A 87 -2.05 11.32 -22.62
C ALA A 87 -1.38 10.32 -21.67
N ARG A 88 -2.17 9.50 -20.97
CA ARG A 88 -1.71 8.43 -20.09
C ARG A 88 -2.62 7.21 -20.24
N GLY A 89 -2.05 6.04 -20.51
CA GLY A 89 -2.79 4.78 -20.41
C GLY A 89 -3.09 4.44 -18.95
N LEU A 90 -4.16 3.70 -18.70
CA LEU A 90 -4.35 3.02 -17.41
C LEU A 90 -3.31 1.92 -17.28
N ALA A 91 -2.84 1.66 -16.05
CA ALA A 91 -2.06 0.46 -15.86
C ALA A 91 -2.97 -0.75 -16.04
N TYR A 92 -2.37 -1.87 -16.42
CA TYR A 92 -3.11 -3.10 -16.62
C TYR A 92 -3.52 -3.77 -15.30
N GLU A 93 -2.95 -3.29 -14.19
CA GLU A 93 -3.03 -3.90 -12.87
C GLU A 93 -2.91 -2.87 -11.74
N LEU A 94 -3.40 -3.24 -10.57
CA LEU A 94 -2.99 -2.62 -9.32
C LEU A 94 -2.89 -3.69 -8.23
N VAL A 95 -1.73 -3.79 -7.58
CA VAL A 95 -1.50 -4.76 -6.50
C VAL A 95 -1.39 -4.10 -5.12
N ILE A 96 -2.02 -4.74 -4.13
CA ILE A 96 -1.95 -4.34 -2.72
C ILE A 96 -1.17 -5.38 -1.93
N ASN A 97 -0.15 -4.91 -1.20
CA ASN A 97 0.59 -5.72 -0.24
C ASN A 97 -0.22 -5.97 1.05
N SER A 98 -1.21 -6.85 0.93
CA SER A 98 -2.00 -7.40 2.04
C SER A 98 -1.88 -8.93 2.10
N ASN A 99 -2.42 -9.54 3.14
CA ASN A 99 -2.55 -10.99 3.26
C ASN A 99 -4.02 -11.35 3.54
N PRO A 100 -4.80 -11.78 2.51
CA PRO A 100 -4.38 -12.12 1.15
C PRO A 100 -3.94 -10.89 0.32
N CYS A 101 -3.04 -11.10 -0.65
CA CYS A 101 -2.58 -10.08 -1.58
C CYS A 101 -3.68 -9.81 -2.60
N ILE A 102 -4.16 -8.56 -2.66
CA ILE A 102 -5.25 -8.18 -3.56
C ILE A 102 -4.63 -7.72 -4.88
N VAL A 103 -5.11 -8.30 -5.99
CA VAL A 103 -4.68 -7.97 -7.34
C VAL A 103 -5.90 -7.52 -8.12
N TYR A 104 -5.90 -6.25 -8.52
CA TYR A 104 -6.93 -5.71 -9.39
C TYR A 104 -6.56 -5.93 -10.86
N LEU A 105 -7.49 -6.53 -11.59
CA LEU A 105 -7.40 -6.79 -13.02
C LEU A 105 -8.40 -5.92 -13.76
N MET A 106 -7.98 -5.32 -14.87
CA MET A 106 -8.89 -4.53 -15.72
C MET A 106 -9.81 -5.45 -16.52
N GLU A 107 -11.11 -5.13 -16.58
CA GLU A 107 -12.09 -5.92 -17.33
C GLU A 107 -11.85 -5.88 -18.86
N GLU A 108 -11.29 -4.79 -19.35
CA GLU A 108 -11.03 -4.54 -20.77
C GLU A 108 -9.76 -5.26 -21.28
N ASN A 109 -8.99 -5.89 -20.38
CA ASN A 109 -7.81 -6.67 -20.76
C ASN A 109 -8.20 -7.90 -21.58
N THR A 110 -7.42 -8.20 -22.62
CA THR A 110 -7.51 -9.50 -23.30
C THR A 110 -7.04 -10.63 -22.40
N MET A 111 -7.40 -11.88 -22.70
CA MET A 111 -6.93 -13.04 -21.94
C MET A 111 -5.39 -13.16 -21.90
N ALA A 112 -4.70 -12.80 -22.98
CA ALA A 112 -3.23 -12.78 -23.00
C ALA A 112 -2.66 -11.73 -22.03
N LEU A 113 -3.29 -10.55 -21.97
CA LEU A 113 -2.91 -9.49 -21.06
C LEU A 113 -3.27 -9.84 -19.61
N GLN A 114 -4.42 -10.46 -19.36
CA GLN A 114 -4.78 -10.99 -18.04
C GLN A 114 -3.74 -12.00 -17.55
N ALA A 115 -3.29 -12.91 -18.42
CA ALA A 115 -2.24 -13.88 -18.08
C ALA A 115 -0.91 -13.18 -17.74
N LEU A 116 -0.49 -12.20 -18.55
CA LEU A 116 0.72 -11.41 -18.32
C LEU A 116 0.67 -10.66 -16.98
N VAL A 117 -0.44 -9.97 -16.72
CA VAL A 117 -0.66 -9.24 -15.47
C VAL A 117 -0.70 -10.20 -14.29
N THR A 118 -1.35 -11.35 -14.42
CA THR A 118 -1.42 -12.34 -13.34
C THR A 118 -0.01 -12.81 -12.95
N ALA A 119 0.82 -13.18 -13.92
CA ALA A 119 2.21 -13.54 -13.65
C ALA A 119 3.04 -12.38 -13.07
N HIS A 120 2.76 -11.14 -13.49
CA HIS A 120 3.47 -9.95 -13.02
C HIS A 120 3.08 -9.54 -11.59
N ALA A 121 1.80 -9.27 -11.36
CA ALA A 121 1.29 -8.73 -10.12
C ALA A 121 1.04 -9.82 -9.06
N ALA A 122 0.33 -10.89 -9.43
CA ALA A 122 -0.07 -11.92 -8.46
C ALA A 122 1.11 -12.77 -7.98
N LEU A 123 2.13 -12.96 -8.82
CA LEU A 123 3.34 -13.69 -8.45
C LEU A 123 4.54 -12.76 -8.24
N GLY A 124 4.90 -11.97 -9.25
CA GLY A 124 6.10 -11.15 -9.23
C GLY A 124 6.15 -10.14 -8.09
N HIS A 125 5.20 -9.19 -8.06
CA HIS A 125 5.12 -8.20 -6.99
C HIS A 125 4.83 -8.85 -5.64
N ASN A 126 3.91 -9.81 -5.58
CA ASN A 126 3.57 -10.51 -4.34
C ASN A 126 4.79 -11.19 -3.71
N HIS A 127 5.58 -11.92 -4.51
CA HIS A 127 6.84 -12.51 -4.08
C HIS A 127 7.81 -11.44 -3.57
N PHE A 128 7.96 -10.34 -4.31
CA PHE A 128 8.84 -9.25 -3.94
C PHE A 128 8.42 -8.63 -2.60
N PHE A 129 7.13 -8.32 -2.41
CA PHE A 129 6.61 -7.76 -1.16
C PHE A 129 6.83 -8.70 0.03
N LYS A 130 6.53 -10.00 -0.14
CA LYS A 130 6.68 -10.99 0.93
C LYS A 130 8.13 -11.19 1.36
N ASN A 131 9.08 -11.06 0.43
CA ASN A 131 10.48 -11.45 0.66
C ASN A 131 11.45 -10.29 0.84
N ASN A 132 11.11 -9.11 0.33
CA ASN A 132 11.99 -7.96 0.42
C ASN A 132 12.16 -7.50 1.88
N HIS A 133 13.42 -7.23 2.23
CA HIS A 133 13.82 -6.83 3.58
C HIS A 133 13.10 -5.58 4.10
N LEU A 134 12.91 -4.56 3.25
CA LEU A 134 12.24 -3.33 3.64
C LEU A 134 10.74 -3.57 3.86
N PHE A 135 10.08 -4.35 2.99
CA PHE A 135 8.67 -4.69 3.19
C PHE A 135 8.44 -5.47 4.49
N ARG A 136 9.27 -6.48 4.78
CA ARG A 136 9.22 -7.23 6.05
C ARG A 136 9.44 -6.38 7.31
N GLN A 137 10.06 -5.22 7.17
CA GLN A 137 10.35 -4.31 8.28
C GLN A 137 9.26 -3.27 8.50
N TRP A 138 8.76 -2.70 7.41
CA TRP A 138 7.95 -1.49 7.44
C TRP A 138 6.47 -1.74 7.18
N THR A 139 6.13 -2.87 6.57
CA THR A 139 4.75 -3.24 6.25
C THR A 139 4.27 -4.37 7.14
N ASP A 140 2.97 -4.31 7.47
CA ASP A 140 2.25 -5.41 8.07
C ASP A 140 1.10 -5.78 7.12
N ALA A 141 1.38 -6.73 6.21
CA ALA A 141 0.42 -7.17 5.22
C ALA A 141 -0.85 -7.79 5.85
N GLY A 142 -0.74 -8.40 7.04
CA GLY A 142 -1.89 -9.01 7.72
C GLY A 142 -2.79 -7.99 8.40
N GLY A 143 -2.24 -6.89 8.91
CA GLY A 143 -2.97 -5.89 9.69
C GLY A 143 -3.42 -4.65 8.92
N ILE A 144 -2.88 -4.40 7.71
CA ILE A 144 -3.09 -3.13 7.00
C ILE A 144 -4.57 -2.85 6.69
N LEU A 145 -5.33 -3.82 6.21
CA LEU A 145 -6.74 -3.63 5.84
C LEU A 145 -7.59 -3.26 7.06
N SER A 146 -7.41 -3.97 8.17
CA SER A 146 -8.08 -3.65 9.44
C SER A 146 -7.66 -2.28 9.99
N TYR A 147 -6.41 -1.89 9.79
CA TYR A 147 -5.92 -0.58 10.21
C TYR A 147 -6.56 0.55 9.41
N LEU A 148 -6.74 0.37 8.10
CA LEU A 148 -7.39 1.35 7.23
C LEU A 148 -8.87 1.52 7.56
N ASP A 149 -9.58 0.42 7.82
CA ASP A 149 -10.97 0.46 8.28
C ASP A 149 -11.11 1.24 9.61
N PHE A 150 -10.22 0.95 10.57
CA PHE A 150 -10.13 1.73 11.81
C PHE A 150 -9.87 3.21 11.54
N ALA A 151 -8.90 3.55 10.68
CA ALA A 151 -8.51 4.92 10.39
C ALA A 151 -9.67 5.71 9.76
N LYS A 152 -10.36 5.11 8.79
CA LYS A 152 -11.55 5.68 8.15
C LYS A 152 -12.66 5.93 9.17
N GLY A 153 -12.98 4.95 10.00
CA GLY A 153 -13.99 5.10 11.04
C GLY A 153 -13.61 6.13 12.11
N TYR A 154 -12.33 6.22 12.46
CA TYR A 154 -11.83 7.19 13.43
C TYR A 154 -11.96 8.62 12.92
N ILE A 155 -11.55 8.88 11.68
CA ILE A 155 -11.63 10.20 11.05
C ILE A 155 -13.09 10.63 10.92
N ALA A 156 -13.98 9.75 10.46
CA ALA A 156 -15.41 10.05 10.37
C ALA A 156 -16.00 10.45 11.74
N ARG A 157 -15.67 9.73 12.82
CA ARG A 157 -16.10 10.09 14.18
C ARG A 157 -15.51 11.41 14.67
N CYS A 158 -14.30 11.76 14.24
CA CYS A 158 -13.70 13.06 14.56
C CYS A 158 -14.41 14.18 13.81
N GLU A 159 -14.77 13.98 12.54
CA GLU A 159 -15.52 14.95 11.74
C GLU A 159 -16.89 15.25 12.38
N GLU A 160 -17.59 14.21 12.87
CA GLU A 160 -18.87 14.38 13.58
C GLU A 160 -18.74 15.16 14.89
N ARG A 161 -17.67 14.95 15.67
CA ARG A 161 -17.50 15.56 17.00
C ARG A 161 -16.88 16.96 16.96
N HIS A 162 -15.87 17.15 16.10
CA HIS A 162 -15.02 18.35 16.09
C HIS A 162 -15.28 19.25 14.87
N GLY A 163 -16.08 18.77 13.92
CA GLY A 163 -16.39 19.48 12.68
C GLY A 163 -15.34 19.24 11.59
N LEU A 164 -15.82 19.29 10.34
CA LEU A 164 -15.01 18.98 9.15
C LEU A 164 -13.78 19.91 9.02
N ALA A 165 -13.95 21.21 9.17
CA ALA A 165 -12.87 22.19 9.00
C ALA A 165 -11.72 22.00 10.01
N ALA A 166 -12.01 21.57 11.24
CA ALA A 166 -11.00 21.34 12.26
C ALA A 166 -10.19 20.07 11.97
N VAL A 167 -10.86 19.00 11.52
CA VAL A 167 -10.22 17.73 11.15
C VAL A 167 -9.37 17.90 9.89
N GLU A 168 -9.92 18.59 8.88
CA GLU A 168 -9.24 18.87 7.62
C GLU A 168 -7.94 19.66 7.84
N ALA A 169 -7.94 20.70 8.68
CA ALA A 169 -6.73 21.47 8.98
C ALA A 169 -5.58 20.62 9.55
N ILE A 170 -5.91 19.63 10.40
CA ILE A 170 -4.91 18.70 10.97
C ILE A 170 -4.48 17.68 9.92
N LEU A 171 -5.42 17.11 9.16
CA LEU A 171 -5.12 16.17 8.08
C LEU A 171 -4.23 16.80 7.00
N ASP A 172 -4.55 18.01 6.55
CA ASP A 172 -3.76 18.77 5.57
C ASP A 172 -2.32 18.95 6.05
N SER A 173 -2.16 19.39 7.30
CA SER A 173 -0.86 19.60 7.92
C SER A 173 -0.06 18.30 8.02
N ALA A 174 -0.72 17.20 8.39
CA ALA A 174 -0.11 15.89 8.49
C ALA A 174 0.27 15.34 7.10
N HIS A 175 -0.59 15.49 6.09
CA HIS A 175 -0.33 15.10 4.70
C HIS A 175 0.84 15.86 4.10
N ALA A 176 0.95 17.17 4.37
CA ALA A 176 2.08 17.98 3.93
C ALA A 176 3.43 17.46 4.48
N LEU A 177 3.41 16.84 5.66
CA LEU A 177 4.60 16.28 6.32
C LEU A 177 4.76 14.77 6.12
N MET A 178 3.87 14.12 5.36
CA MET A 178 3.80 12.65 5.21
C MET A 178 5.14 12.03 4.77
N GLU A 179 5.87 12.67 3.85
CA GLU A 179 7.16 12.17 3.35
C GLU A 179 8.31 12.24 4.37
N GLN A 180 8.12 13.03 5.43
CA GLN A 180 9.02 13.13 6.59
C GLN A 180 8.48 12.31 7.78
N GLY A 181 7.42 11.53 7.57
CA GLY A 181 6.78 10.66 8.56
C GLY A 181 7.43 9.29 8.72
N VAL A 182 8.64 9.09 8.21
CA VAL A 182 9.31 7.79 8.14
C VAL A 182 10.74 7.90 8.68
N PHE A 183 11.20 6.87 9.36
CA PHE A 183 12.59 6.81 9.79
C PHE A 183 13.45 6.21 8.67
N ARG A 184 14.41 6.97 8.16
CA ARG A 184 15.26 6.61 7.02
C ARG A 184 16.57 5.96 7.47
N TYR A 185 17.10 6.40 8.62
CA TYR A 185 18.42 5.99 9.11
C TYR A 185 18.35 5.26 10.45
N HIS A 186 17.43 5.66 11.33
CA HIS A 186 17.22 5.05 12.63
C HIS A 186 16.07 4.06 12.60
N ARG A 187 16.35 2.84 13.04
CA ARG A 187 15.33 1.79 13.10
C ARG A 187 14.31 2.16 14.18
N PRO A 188 13.01 2.25 13.89
CA PRO A 188 12.03 2.23 14.96
C PRO A 188 12.19 0.90 15.69
N PRO A 189 12.42 0.89 17.01
CA PRO A 189 12.41 -0.35 17.76
C PRO A 189 11.03 -0.98 17.56
N LYS A 190 10.98 -2.28 17.21
CA LYS A 190 9.72 -3.03 17.25
C LYS A 190 9.17 -2.86 18.67
N LEU A 191 8.03 -2.18 18.80
CA LEU A 191 7.32 -2.07 20.07
C LEU A 191 7.06 -3.51 20.54
N SER A 192 7.42 -3.83 21.79
CA SER A 192 7.16 -5.17 22.31
C SER A 192 5.65 -5.44 22.31
N SER A 193 5.25 -6.70 22.33
CA SER A 193 3.83 -7.10 22.45
C SER A 193 3.14 -6.45 23.66
N GLU A 194 3.90 -6.13 24.71
CA GLU A 194 3.42 -5.39 25.88
C GLU A 194 3.18 -3.91 25.59
N GLN A 195 4.08 -3.23 24.85
CA GLN A 195 3.87 -1.82 24.47
C GLN A 195 2.73 -1.67 23.45
N GLN A 196 2.51 -2.68 22.61
CA GLN A 196 1.34 -2.75 21.73
C GLN A 196 0.05 -2.93 22.55
N ARG A 197 0.08 -3.79 23.59
CA ARG A 197 -1.03 -3.96 24.55
C ARG A 197 -1.27 -2.71 25.38
N GLU A 198 -0.24 -2.00 25.80
CA GLU A 198 -0.36 -0.72 26.49
C GLU A 198 -0.95 0.35 25.58
N GLY A 199 -0.53 0.46 24.32
CA GLY A 199 -1.16 1.38 23.36
C GLY A 199 -2.62 1.03 23.07
N LEU A 200 -2.98 -0.26 23.03
CA LEU A 200 -4.37 -0.73 22.97
C LEU A 200 -5.13 -0.40 24.26
N ARG A 201 -4.50 -0.54 25.42
CA ARG A 201 -5.08 -0.23 26.73
C ARG A 201 -5.29 1.26 26.89
N GLU A 202 -4.35 2.11 26.51
CA GLU A 202 -4.51 3.56 26.49
C GLU A 202 -5.64 3.99 25.53
N ARG A 203 -5.80 3.30 24.40
CA ARG A 203 -6.93 3.48 23.48
C ARG A 203 -8.27 3.10 24.12
N LEU A 204 -8.34 1.95 24.77
CA LEU A 204 -9.54 1.49 25.49
C LEU A 204 -9.88 2.40 26.68
N GLU A 205 -8.88 2.82 27.45
CA GLU A 205 -9.03 3.77 28.55
C GLU A 205 -9.46 5.16 28.05
N TYR A 206 -9.04 5.57 26.85
CA TYR A 206 -9.55 6.78 26.20
C TYR A 206 -11.02 6.66 25.78
N GLU A 207 -11.42 5.51 25.24
CA GLU A 207 -12.83 5.22 24.94
C GLU A 207 -13.68 5.23 26.21
N GLU A 208 -13.20 4.64 27.31
CA GLU A 208 -13.86 4.70 28.62
C GLU A 208 -13.93 6.14 29.18
N ARG A 209 -12.85 6.92 29.08
CA ARG A 209 -12.81 8.32 29.54
C ARG A 209 -13.74 9.22 28.73
N SER A 210 -13.88 8.95 27.43
CA SER A 210 -14.81 9.68 26.56
C SER A 210 -16.28 9.40 26.89
N PHE A 211 -16.57 8.29 27.58
CA PHE A 211 -17.92 7.89 27.97
C PHE A 211 -18.29 8.28 29.41
N ASN A 212 -17.33 8.66 30.25
CA ASN A 212 -17.54 8.83 31.70
C ASN A 212 -17.51 10.31 32.13
N ASP A 213 -18.69 10.89 32.30
CA ASP A 213 -18.96 12.29 32.69
C ASP A 213 -18.36 12.69 34.06
N LEU A 214 -17.93 11.70 34.86
CA LEU A 214 -17.34 11.88 36.19
C LEU A 214 -15.92 12.50 36.17
N TRP A 215 -15.17 12.36 35.06
CA TRP A 215 -13.78 12.84 34.98
C TRP A 215 -13.64 14.35 34.69
N ARG A 216 -14.74 15.03 34.39
CA ARG A 216 -14.76 16.47 34.08
C ARG A 216 -14.60 17.38 35.30
N THR A 217 -14.46 16.81 36.50
CA THR A 217 -14.48 17.54 37.79
C THR A 217 -13.11 17.72 38.45
N LEU A 218 -12.02 17.21 37.87
CA LEU A 218 -10.68 17.38 38.45
C LEU A 218 -10.07 18.72 37.99
N PRO A 219 -9.69 19.62 38.93
CA PRO A 219 -9.11 20.90 38.58
C PRO A 219 -7.69 20.74 37.99
N PRO A 220 -7.32 21.50 36.95
CA PRO A 220 -5.96 21.48 36.42
C PRO A 220 -4.99 22.08 37.44
N SER A 221 -3.91 21.35 37.72
CA SER A 221 -2.81 21.84 38.58
C SER A 221 -2.12 23.03 37.91
N GLN A 222 -2.26 24.22 38.50
CA GLN A 222 -1.52 25.41 38.09
C GLN A 222 -0.06 25.34 38.55
N GLY A 223 0.84 25.73 37.65
CA GLY A 223 2.09 26.39 37.99
C GLY A 223 3.34 25.53 37.85
N LYS A 224 4.14 25.79 36.80
CA LYS A 224 5.57 26.05 36.93
C LYS A 224 6.01 27.11 35.93
N SER A 225 6.69 28.12 36.46
CA SER A 225 7.34 29.25 35.81
C SER A 225 8.36 28.82 34.75
N LYS A 226 8.48 29.61 33.68
CA LYS A 226 9.51 29.45 32.63
C LYS A 226 10.89 29.81 33.21
N PRO A 227 11.91 28.94 33.15
CA PRO A 227 13.30 29.35 33.29
C PRO A 227 13.85 29.80 31.94
N GLU A 228 14.66 30.86 31.95
CA GLU A 228 15.44 31.34 30.81
C GLU A 228 16.43 30.27 30.33
N ALA A 229 16.59 30.16 29.01
CA ALA A 229 17.25 29.03 28.35
C ALA A 229 18.77 29.20 28.30
N GLY A 230 19.48 28.51 29.21
CA GLY A 230 20.90 28.19 29.04
C GLY A 230 21.09 26.98 28.10
N GLU A 231 22.23 26.93 27.39
CA GLU A 231 22.57 25.87 26.43
C GLU A 231 22.56 24.45 27.04
N GLU A 232 22.83 24.33 28.35
CA GLU A 232 22.79 23.05 29.09
C GLU A 232 21.37 22.50 29.28
N ILE A 233 20.36 23.34 29.56
CA ILE A 233 18.95 22.90 29.68
C ILE A 233 18.41 22.48 28.30
N LEU A 234 18.84 23.16 27.24
CA LEU A 234 18.52 22.78 25.87
C LEU A 234 19.19 21.45 25.49
N ALA A 235 20.42 21.19 25.93
CA ALA A 235 21.11 19.91 25.72
C ALA A 235 20.43 18.77 26.49
N GLU A 236 20.02 18.97 27.74
CA GLU A 236 19.28 17.99 28.53
C GLU A 236 17.89 17.71 27.95
N ARG A 237 17.16 18.73 27.51
CA ARG A 237 15.89 18.57 26.79
C ARG A 237 16.07 17.85 25.47
N LYS A 238 17.13 18.13 24.71
CA LYS A 238 17.45 17.39 23.47
C LYS A 238 17.73 15.92 23.75
N LYS A 239 18.42 15.61 24.85
CA LYS A 239 18.73 14.25 25.29
C LYS A 239 17.47 13.51 25.77
N SER A 240 16.57 14.17 26.49
CA SER A 240 15.28 13.59 26.89
C SER A 240 14.34 13.36 25.69
N LEU A 241 14.41 14.25 24.69
CA LEU A 241 13.63 14.15 23.44
C LEU A 241 14.27 13.21 22.41
N LYS A 242 15.41 12.56 22.74
CA LYS A 242 16.17 11.66 21.85
C LYS A 242 16.48 12.28 20.47
N LEU A 243 16.79 13.58 20.43
CA LEU A 243 17.16 14.26 19.19
C LEU A 243 18.56 13.82 18.72
N PRO A 244 18.79 13.66 17.39
CA PRO A 244 17.88 14.00 16.29
C PRO A 244 16.81 12.93 16.02
N GLU A 245 15.55 13.35 15.96
CA GLU A 245 14.43 12.54 15.49
C GLU A 245 14.14 12.94 14.04
N GLU A 246 14.25 11.99 13.12
CA GLU A 246 14.05 12.22 11.69
C GLU A 246 12.56 12.13 11.30
N ASN A 247 11.78 11.38 12.06
CA ASN A 247 10.36 11.21 11.80
C ASN A 247 9.59 12.37 12.44
N LEU A 248 9.30 13.41 11.64
CA LEU A 248 8.63 14.61 12.12
C LEU A 248 7.23 14.32 12.65
N LEU A 249 6.48 13.43 11.99
CA LEU A 249 5.15 13.05 12.47
C LEU A 249 5.21 12.30 13.81
N TYR A 250 6.20 11.42 14.00
CA TYR A 250 6.42 10.73 15.27
C TYR A 250 6.80 11.71 16.38
N PHE A 251 7.71 12.64 16.07
CA PHE A 251 8.12 13.67 17.00
C PHE A 251 6.93 14.51 17.46
N LEU A 252 6.06 14.95 16.53
CA LEU A 252 4.86 15.72 16.83
C LEU A 252 3.84 14.91 17.63
N GLU A 253 3.61 13.64 17.27
CA GLU A 253 2.71 12.73 17.99
C GLU A 253 3.10 12.59 19.46
N LYS A 254 4.40 12.37 19.75
CA LYS A 254 4.87 12.06 21.10
C LYS A 254 5.19 13.29 21.94
N ASN A 255 5.69 14.37 21.33
CA ASN A 255 6.26 15.49 22.07
C ASN A 255 5.43 16.77 21.98
N SER A 256 4.39 16.82 21.15
CA SER A 256 3.56 18.03 21.08
C SER A 256 2.88 18.28 22.42
N LEU A 257 2.98 19.52 22.89
CA LEU A 257 2.31 20.00 24.10
C LEU A 257 0.93 20.60 23.81
N VAL A 258 0.65 20.89 22.54
CA VAL A 258 -0.54 21.62 22.10
C VAL A 258 -1.57 20.69 21.48
N LEU A 259 -1.14 19.59 20.84
CA LEU A 259 -2.06 18.68 20.19
C LEU A 259 -2.92 17.92 21.21
N GLU A 260 -4.23 18.00 21.00
CA GLU A 260 -5.23 17.22 21.72
C GLU A 260 -5.11 15.73 21.34
N PRO A 261 -5.60 14.80 22.19
CA PRO A 261 -5.49 13.37 21.94
C PRO A 261 -6.01 12.94 20.55
N TRP A 262 -7.13 13.51 20.10
CA TRP A 262 -7.70 13.16 18.79
C TRP A 262 -6.85 13.63 17.62
N GLN A 263 -6.23 14.80 17.74
CA GLN A 263 -5.33 15.35 16.73
C GLN A 263 -4.04 14.50 16.62
N ARG A 264 -3.54 14.01 17.76
CA ARG A 264 -2.37 13.10 17.78
C ARG A 264 -2.66 11.78 17.08
N GLU A 265 -3.86 11.23 17.25
CA GLU A 265 -4.23 9.98 16.58
C GLU A 265 -4.36 10.18 15.06
N ILE A 266 -4.86 11.34 14.59
CA ILE A 266 -4.83 11.69 13.16
C ILE A 266 -3.39 11.74 12.62
N VAL A 267 -2.48 12.43 13.32
CA VAL A 267 -1.06 12.49 12.96
C VAL A 267 -0.45 11.10 12.89
N ARG A 268 -0.80 10.23 13.86
CA ARG A 268 -0.37 8.83 13.87
C ARG A 268 -0.93 8.04 12.68
N ILE A 269 -2.19 8.23 12.32
CA ILE A 269 -2.81 7.57 11.14
C ILE A 269 -2.02 7.89 9.88
N VAL A 270 -1.77 9.17 9.62
CA VAL A 270 -0.98 9.61 8.46
C VAL A 270 0.44 9.04 8.52
N ARG A 271 1.05 9.00 9.71
CA ARG A 271 2.38 8.41 9.91
C ARG A 271 2.44 6.93 9.57
N VAL A 272 1.49 6.12 10.04
CA VAL A 272 1.46 4.68 9.76
C VAL A 272 1.28 4.42 8.27
N ILE A 273 0.40 5.18 7.61
CA ILE A 273 0.22 5.09 6.16
C ILE A 273 1.50 5.50 5.41
N ALA A 274 2.17 6.58 5.84
CA ALA A 274 3.44 6.99 5.26
C ALA A 274 4.51 5.90 5.34
N GLN A 275 4.62 5.24 6.50
CA GLN A 275 5.55 4.14 6.73
C GLN A 275 5.25 2.93 5.85
N TYR A 276 3.97 2.59 5.68
CA TYR A 276 3.56 1.48 4.83
C TYR A 276 4.01 1.67 3.37
N PHE A 277 3.87 2.87 2.81
CA PHE A 277 4.23 3.14 1.40
C PHE A 277 5.72 3.42 1.17
N TYR A 278 6.50 3.56 2.25
CA TYR A 278 7.91 3.90 2.14
C TYR A 278 8.75 2.87 1.36
N PRO A 279 8.67 1.55 1.64
CA PRO A 279 9.40 0.55 0.88
C PRO A 279 9.09 0.60 -0.61
N GLN A 280 7.81 0.74 -0.97
CA GLN A 280 7.37 0.74 -2.36
C GLN A 280 8.00 1.87 -3.18
N ARG A 281 8.11 3.08 -2.59
CA ARG A 281 8.80 4.21 -3.24
C ARG A 281 10.30 3.96 -3.39
N GLN A 282 10.93 3.38 -2.38
CA GLN A 282 12.38 3.20 -2.37
C GLN A 282 12.85 2.04 -3.25
N THR A 283 12.03 0.99 -3.37
CA THR A 283 12.39 -0.22 -4.12
C THR A 283 11.68 -0.32 -5.46
N GLN A 284 11.07 0.76 -5.96
CA GLN A 284 10.22 0.74 -7.15
C GLN A 284 10.89 0.00 -8.33
N VAL A 285 12.12 0.40 -8.69
CA VAL A 285 12.85 -0.23 -9.82
C VAL A 285 13.13 -1.72 -9.57
N MET A 286 13.44 -2.12 -8.34
CA MET A 286 13.68 -3.52 -8.00
C MET A 286 12.38 -4.33 -8.01
N ASN A 287 11.28 -3.75 -7.56
CA ASN A 287 9.96 -4.35 -7.55
C ASN A 287 9.49 -4.63 -8.99
N GLU A 288 9.52 -3.62 -9.84
CA GLU A 288 9.19 -3.76 -11.27
C GLU A 288 10.13 -4.77 -11.95
N GLY A 289 11.44 -4.68 -11.71
CA GLY A 289 12.42 -5.61 -12.28
C GLY A 289 12.17 -7.07 -11.88
N CYS A 290 11.83 -7.33 -10.62
CA CYS A 290 11.46 -8.66 -10.14
C CYS A 290 10.20 -9.18 -10.83
N ALA A 291 9.16 -8.35 -10.91
CA ALA A 291 7.90 -8.73 -11.54
C ALA A 291 8.03 -8.92 -13.06
N THR A 292 8.86 -8.11 -13.72
CA THR A 292 9.22 -8.29 -15.12
C THR A 292 10.00 -9.57 -15.36
N PHE A 293 10.95 -9.92 -14.49
CA PHE A 293 11.66 -11.19 -14.61
C PHE A 293 10.71 -12.40 -14.49
N VAL A 294 9.82 -12.37 -13.49
CA VAL A 294 8.85 -13.45 -13.24
C VAL A 294 7.89 -13.60 -14.42
N HIS A 295 7.24 -12.52 -14.86
CA HIS A 295 6.29 -12.63 -15.96
C HIS A 295 6.96 -13.09 -17.25
N TYR A 296 8.20 -12.70 -17.49
CA TYR A 296 8.89 -13.00 -18.74
C TYR A 296 9.23 -14.48 -18.75
N THR A 297 9.76 -14.98 -17.63
CA THR A 297 10.13 -16.39 -17.50
C THR A 297 8.91 -17.29 -17.58
N ILE A 298 7.80 -16.96 -16.90
CA ILE A 298 6.57 -17.75 -16.91
C ILE A 298 5.94 -17.75 -18.29
N MET A 299 5.76 -16.59 -18.93
CA MET A 299 5.10 -16.53 -20.24
C MET A 299 5.90 -17.24 -21.33
N ASN A 300 7.24 -17.13 -21.34
CA ASN A 300 8.08 -17.91 -22.26
C ASN A 300 7.98 -19.42 -21.97
N THR A 301 7.99 -19.83 -20.70
CA THR A 301 7.85 -21.25 -20.32
C THR A 301 6.51 -21.83 -20.77
N LEU A 302 5.41 -21.07 -20.63
CA LEU A 302 4.09 -21.45 -21.15
C LEU A 302 4.09 -21.58 -22.67
N PHE A 303 4.79 -20.70 -23.38
CA PHE A 303 4.92 -20.77 -24.84
C PHE A 303 5.72 -22.00 -25.28
N ASP A 304 6.88 -22.25 -24.66
CA ASP A 304 7.73 -23.40 -24.97
C ASP A 304 7.04 -24.74 -24.73
N ARG A 305 6.12 -24.79 -23.75
CA ARG A 305 5.27 -25.97 -23.48
C ARG A 305 4.09 -26.10 -24.44
N GLY A 306 3.88 -25.15 -25.34
CA GLY A 306 2.69 -25.08 -26.20
C GLY A 306 1.40 -24.93 -25.40
N ARG A 307 1.44 -24.23 -24.26
CA ARG A 307 0.26 -23.90 -23.43
C ARG A 307 -0.40 -22.59 -23.87
N ILE A 308 0.34 -21.71 -24.53
CA ILE A 308 -0.18 -20.48 -25.15
C ILE A 308 0.16 -20.44 -26.64
N SER A 309 -0.69 -19.76 -27.43
CA SER A 309 -0.52 -19.67 -28.88
C SER A 309 0.50 -18.59 -29.28
N GLU A 310 1.01 -18.67 -30.51
CA GLU A 310 1.88 -17.64 -31.10
C GLU A 310 1.23 -16.25 -31.09
N GLY A 311 -0.07 -16.17 -31.37
CA GLY A 311 -0.82 -14.91 -31.32
C GLY A 311 -0.84 -14.28 -29.93
N ALA A 312 -1.09 -15.09 -28.90
CA ALA A 312 -1.03 -14.63 -27.50
C ALA A 312 0.39 -14.18 -27.12
N MET A 313 1.41 -14.93 -27.54
CA MET A 313 2.80 -14.60 -27.25
C MET A 313 3.24 -13.28 -27.91
N LEU A 314 2.84 -13.02 -29.15
CA LEU A 314 3.11 -11.74 -29.83
C LEU A 314 2.47 -10.55 -29.10
N GLU A 315 1.25 -10.71 -28.61
CA GLU A 315 0.58 -9.69 -27.82
C GLU A 315 1.31 -9.43 -26.49
N ILE A 316 1.73 -10.50 -25.81
CA ILE A 316 2.50 -10.41 -24.57
C ILE A 316 3.82 -9.67 -24.80
N LEU A 317 4.58 -10.03 -25.83
CA LEU A 317 5.85 -9.39 -26.17
C LEU A 317 5.69 -7.90 -26.50
N ARG A 318 4.61 -7.55 -27.20
CA ARG A 318 4.27 -6.14 -27.48
C ARG A 318 4.04 -5.37 -26.18
N ASN A 319 3.20 -5.90 -25.28
CA ASN A 319 2.91 -5.24 -24.00
C ASN A 319 4.13 -5.18 -23.08
N HIS A 320 4.93 -6.24 -23.01
CA HIS A 320 6.20 -6.27 -22.27
C HIS A 320 7.18 -5.19 -22.78
N SER A 321 7.31 -5.05 -24.10
CA SER A 321 8.25 -4.10 -24.72
C SER A 321 7.79 -2.64 -24.61
N ASN A 322 6.48 -2.39 -24.57
CA ASN A 322 5.92 -1.04 -24.43
C ASN A 322 6.33 -0.37 -23.11
N VAL A 323 6.70 -1.12 -22.08
CA VAL A 323 7.15 -0.57 -20.79
C VAL A 323 8.52 0.10 -20.90
N VAL A 324 9.36 -0.32 -21.85
CA VAL A 324 10.70 0.26 -22.09
C VAL A 324 10.63 1.42 -23.09
N PHE A 325 9.48 1.62 -23.75
CA PHE A 325 9.32 2.68 -24.74
C PHE A 325 9.38 4.04 -24.05
N GLN A 326 10.50 4.72 -24.21
CA GLN A 326 10.68 6.13 -23.87
C GLN A 326 10.47 6.95 -25.14
N PRO A 327 9.26 7.50 -25.39
CA PRO A 327 9.08 8.39 -26.54
C PRO A 327 10.05 9.57 -26.41
N THR A 328 10.86 9.80 -27.43
CA THR A 328 11.58 11.06 -27.59
C THR A 328 10.54 12.15 -27.80
N TYR A 329 10.52 13.12 -26.89
CA TYR A 329 9.65 14.30 -26.92
C TYR A 329 9.51 14.93 -28.31
#